data_AF-A0A939M8X0-F1
#
_entry.id   AF-A0A939M8X0-F1
#
_cell.length_a   1.000
_cell.length_b   1.000
_cell.length_c   1.000
_cell.angle_alpha   90.00
_cell.angle_beta   90.00
_cell.angle_gamma   90.00
#
_symmetry.space_group_name_H-M   'P 1'
#
loop_
_entity.id
_entity.type
_entity.pdbx_description
1 polymer ?
#
loop_
_entity_poly.entity_id
_entity_poly.type
_entity_poly.pdbx_seq_one_letter_code
_entity_poly.pdbx_strand_id
1 'polypeptide(L)'
;MQNPAQQDRPIYCSFCGMNQHEVSKLVAGPAVFICDECIDLCTDIVDEQLLRLIEGDADSARAMPTDRLLHYVEHANKGVERNRLLSQSIERVFALRQNASAANDDVFKTSKVARLRGKTSDELLAMKKFSLSQLKRYEQALQTAMPIVNERTR
;
A
#
# COMPACT_ATOMS: atom_id res chain seq x y z
N MET A 1 33.54 22.23 18.40
CA MET A 1 32.41 21.64 19.16
C MET A 1 31.20 21.58 18.23
N GLN A 2 30.82 20.40 17.77
CA GLN A 2 29.58 20.18 17.01
C GLN A 2 28.69 19.25 17.85
N ASN A 3 27.46 19.68 18.09
CA ASN A 3 26.53 19.13 19.06
C ASN A 3 25.81 17.89 18.47
N PRO A 4 25.93 16.68 19.04
CA PRO A 4 25.37 15.45 18.47
C PRO A 4 23.96 15.16 18.99
N ALA A 5 23.02 16.09 18.84
CA ALA A 5 21.64 15.89 19.32
C ALA A 5 20.61 16.81 18.64
N GLN A 6 20.48 16.74 17.31
CA GLN A 6 19.20 17.01 16.67
C GLN A 6 18.76 15.70 16.02
N GLN A 7 17.98 14.91 16.77
CA GLN A 7 17.21 13.85 16.14
C GLN A 7 16.22 14.54 15.21
N ASP A 8 16.47 14.45 13.89
CA ASP A 8 15.53 14.90 12.88
C ASP A 8 14.17 14.26 13.17
N ARG A 9 13.19 15.10 13.51
CA ARG A 9 11.85 14.63 13.82
C ARG A 9 11.33 13.95 12.55
N PRO A 10 10.95 12.65 12.60
CA PRO A 10 10.55 11.93 11.41
C PRO A 10 9.37 12.64 10.75
N ILE A 11 9.49 12.89 9.45
CA ILE A 11 8.45 13.46 8.62
C ILE A 11 7.60 12.30 8.08
N TYR A 12 6.29 12.49 8.09
CA TYR A 12 5.31 11.48 7.71
C TYR A 12 4.51 11.92 6.49
N CYS A 13 4.23 11.00 5.59
CA CYS A 13 3.26 11.21 4.52
C CYS A 13 1.89 11.53 5.14
N SER A 14 1.29 12.65 4.74
CA SER A 14 -0.01 13.11 5.22
C SER A 14 -1.17 12.20 4.80
N PHE A 15 -0.96 11.33 3.80
CA PHE A 15 -1.98 10.44 3.24
C PHE A 15 -1.93 9.03 3.83
N CYS A 16 -0.77 8.38 3.82
CA CYS A 16 -0.62 7.00 4.33
C CYS A 16 -0.03 6.91 5.75
N GLY A 17 0.47 8.02 6.31
CA GLY A 17 1.08 8.08 7.63
C GLY A 17 2.43 7.39 7.75
N MET A 18 3.03 6.94 6.64
CA MET A 18 4.36 6.31 6.63
C MET A 18 5.45 7.36 6.82
N ASN A 19 6.49 7.01 7.57
CA ASN A 19 7.62 7.91 7.76
C ASN A 19 8.58 7.93 6.57
N GLN A 20 9.43 8.95 6.49
CA GLN A 20 10.41 9.15 5.41
C GLN A 20 11.36 7.97 5.13
N HIS A 21 11.57 7.06 6.09
CA HIS A 21 12.41 5.87 5.93
C HIS A 21 11.61 4.63 5.48
N GLU A 22 10.29 4.70 5.48
CA GLU A 22 9.39 3.61 5.07
C GLU A 22 8.93 3.72 3.62
N VAL A 23 9.28 4.80 2.93
CA VAL A 23 8.90 5.10 1.54
C VAL A 23 10.14 5.42 0.72
N SER A 24 10.14 5.15 -0.59
CA SER A 24 11.32 5.39 -1.43
C SER A 24 11.56 6.88 -1.63
N LYS A 25 10.47 7.66 -1.78
CA LYS A 25 10.53 9.11 -1.91
C LYS A 25 9.40 9.77 -1.13
N LEU A 26 9.70 10.90 -0.51
CA LEU A 26 8.72 11.74 0.16
C LEU A 26 8.82 13.16 -0.41
N VAL A 27 7.74 13.64 -1.02
CA VAL A 27 7.64 14.98 -1.58
C VAL A 27 7.08 15.91 -0.51
N ALA A 28 7.82 16.99 -0.22
CA ALA A 28 7.42 18.02 0.72
C ALA A 28 6.75 19.19 -0.01
N GLY A 29 5.54 19.54 0.45
CA GLY A 29 4.83 20.75 0.07
C GLY A 29 4.66 21.69 1.28
N PRO A 30 4.12 22.91 1.08
CA PRO A 30 3.77 23.79 2.18
C PRO A 30 2.74 23.11 3.10
N ALA A 31 3.15 22.76 4.32
CA ALA A 31 2.34 22.09 5.35
C ALA A 31 1.79 20.68 5.03
N VAL A 32 2.22 20.05 3.93
CA VAL A 32 1.75 18.70 3.53
C VAL A 32 2.88 17.88 2.95
N PHE A 33 2.85 16.56 3.14
CA PHE A 33 3.84 15.64 2.60
C PHE A 33 3.13 14.48 1.91
N ILE A 34 3.63 14.04 0.76
CA ILE A 34 3.07 12.90 0.02
C ILE A 34 4.20 11.97 -0.43
N CYS A 35 4.06 10.68 -0.21
CA CYS A 35 5.05 9.69 -0.66
C CYS A 35 4.79 9.24 -2.10
N ASP A 36 5.81 8.66 -2.72
CA ASP A 36 5.73 8.04 -4.05
C ASP A 36 4.56 7.07 -4.18
N GLU A 37 4.35 6.16 -3.23
CA GLU A 37 3.21 5.23 -3.27
C GLU A 37 1.84 5.93 -3.27
N CYS A 38 1.72 7.08 -2.57
CA CYS A 38 0.47 7.84 -2.54
C CYS A 38 0.28 8.65 -3.82
N ILE A 39 1.36 9.15 -4.42
CA ILE A 39 1.33 9.80 -5.73
C ILE A 39 0.90 8.79 -6.79
N ASP A 40 1.47 7.59 -6.79
CA ASP A 40 1.13 6.54 -7.74
C ASP A 40 -0.33 6.14 -7.59
N LEU A 41 -0.80 5.93 -6.35
CA LEU A 41 -2.21 5.66 -6.08
C LEU A 41 -3.13 6.79 -6.54
N CYS A 42 -2.76 8.06 -6.32
CA CYS A 42 -3.56 9.20 -6.77
C CYS A 42 -3.58 9.31 -8.30
N THR A 43 -2.45 9.05 -8.94
CA THR A 43 -2.33 9.03 -10.41
C THR A 43 -3.26 7.96 -10.97
N ASP A 44 -3.26 6.79 -10.36
CA ASP A 44 -4.10 5.64 -10.71
C ASP A 44 -5.59 5.84 -10.43
N ILE A 45 -5.96 6.60 -9.39
CA ILE A 45 -7.35 7.00 -9.13
C ILE A 45 -7.84 7.95 -10.22
N VAL A 46 -6.96 8.83 -10.71
CA VAL A 46 -7.26 9.75 -11.82
C VAL A 46 -7.21 9.01 -13.16
N ASP A 47 -6.45 7.92 -13.26
CA ASP A 47 -6.27 7.18 -14.50
C ASP A 47 -7.43 6.22 -14.77
N GLU A 48 -8.34 6.70 -15.61
CA GLU A 48 -9.50 5.96 -16.13
C GLU A 48 -9.12 4.56 -16.66
N GLN A 49 -7.90 4.40 -17.17
CA GLN A 49 -7.45 3.11 -17.72
C GLN A 49 -7.26 2.04 -16.65
N LEU A 50 -6.80 2.40 -15.44
CA LEU A 50 -6.72 1.43 -14.35
C LEU A 50 -8.11 1.05 -13.85
N LEU A 51 -9.04 2.00 -13.78
CA LEU A 51 -10.42 1.70 -13.38
C LEU A 51 -11.03 0.63 -14.29
N ARG A 52 -10.83 0.76 -15.60
CA ARG A 52 -11.27 -0.24 -16.59
C ARG A 52 -10.60 -1.60 -16.41
N LEU A 53 -9.30 -1.65 -16.08
CA LEU A 53 -8.60 -2.91 -15.76
C LEU A 53 -9.19 -3.59 -14.52
N ILE A 54 -9.49 -2.81 -13.47
CA ILE A 54 -10.10 -3.32 -12.24
C ILE A 54 -11.54 -3.79 -12.49
N GLU A 55 -12.24 -3.19 -13.45
CA GLU A 55 -13.57 -3.61 -13.90
C GLU A 55 -13.54 -4.83 -14.83
N GLY A 56 -12.34 -5.29 -15.23
CA GLY A 56 -12.17 -6.48 -16.04
C GLY A 56 -12.25 -6.25 -17.55
N ASP A 57 -12.13 -5.01 -18.01
CA ASP A 57 -12.18 -4.65 -19.43
C ASP A 57 -10.88 -5.04 -20.16
N ALA A 58 -10.89 -6.24 -20.74
CA ALA A 58 -9.78 -6.78 -21.51
C ALA A 58 -9.52 -6.02 -22.83
N ASP A 59 -10.54 -5.38 -23.42
CA ASP A 59 -10.38 -4.65 -24.67
C ASP A 59 -9.65 -3.33 -24.44
N SER A 60 -9.97 -2.62 -23.36
CA SER A 60 -9.19 -1.46 -22.93
C SER A 60 -7.73 -1.84 -22.60
N ALA A 61 -7.52 -2.99 -21.95
CA ALA A 61 -6.17 -3.52 -21.71
C ALA A 61 -5.40 -3.80 -23.01
N ARG A 62 -6.07 -4.36 -24.03
CA ARG A 62 -5.49 -4.63 -25.35
C ARG A 62 -5.21 -3.37 -26.17
N ALA A 63 -5.98 -2.31 -25.98
CA ALA A 63 -5.74 -1.02 -26.64
C ALA A 63 -4.57 -0.24 -26.01
N MET A 64 -4.19 -0.58 -24.79
CA MET A 64 -3.11 0.10 -24.07
C MET A 64 -1.72 -0.24 -24.62
N PRO A 65 -0.77 0.71 -24.70
CA PRO A 65 0.64 0.44 -24.97
C PRO A 65 1.26 -0.57 -23.99
N THR A 66 2.21 -1.39 -24.45
CA THR A 66 2.80 -2.48 -23.65
C THR A 66 3.57 -1.98 -22.43
N ASP A 67 4.32 -0.90 -22.56
CA ASP A 67 5.05 -0.25 -21.47
C ASP A 67 4.11 0.24 -20.36
N ARG A 68 2.99 0.86 -20.74
CA ARG A 68 1.97 1.31 -19.78
C ARG A 68 1.26 0.13 -19.10
N LEU A 69 0.95 -0.93 -19.86
CA LEU A 69 0.34 -2.14 -19.30
C LEU A 69 1.29 -2.84 -18.31
N LEU A 70 2.58 -2.90 -18.63
CA LEU A 70 3.62 -3.43 -17.74
C LEU A 70 3.73 -2.60 -16.45
N HIS A 71 3.70 -1.27 -16.55
CA HIS A 71 3.69 -0.38 -15.39
C HIS A 71 2.51 -0.69 -14.47
N TYR A 72 1.31 -0.88 -15.00
CA TYR A 72 0.14 -1.24 -14.20
C TYR A 72 0.23 -2.62 -13.57
N VAL A 73 0.77 -3.60 -14.29
CA VAL A 73 1.01 -4.93 -13.71
C VAL A 73 2.01 -4.84 -12.56
N GLU A 74 3.09 -4.08 -12.71
CA GLU A 74 4.06 -3.86 -11.64
C GLU A 74 3.41 -3.19 -10.42
N HIS A 75 2.66 -2.11 -10.65
CA HIS A 75 1.94 -1.41 -9.58
C HIS A 75 0.92 -2.32 -8.88
N ALA A 76 0.11 -3.07 -9.64
CA ALA A 76 -0.87 -3.98 -9.08
C ALA A 76 -0.23 -5.11 -8.26
N ASN A 77 0.92 -5.64 -8.69
CA ASN A 77 1.69 -6.60 -7.90
C ASN A 77 2.15 -6.03 -6.56
N LYS A 78 2.71 -4.80 -6.56
CA LYS A 78 3.09 -4.09 -5.31
C LYS A 78 1.85 -3.86 -4.42
N GLY A 79 0.73 -3.49 -5.02
CA GLY A 79 -0.56 -3.31 -4.35
C GLY A 79 -1.07 -4.59 -3.68
N VAL A 80 -0.99 -5.73 -4.37
CA VAL A 80 -1.32 -7.05 -3.82
C VAL A 80 -0.47 -7.36 -2.60
N GLU A 81 0.86 -7.23 -2.73
CA GLU A 81 1.78 -7.58 -1.64
C GLU A 81 1.55 -6.70 -0.40
N ARG A 82 1.45 -5.38 -0.60
CA ARG A 82 1.20 -4.42 0.48
C ARG A 82 -0.10 -4.74 1.25
N ASN A 83 -1.18 -5.01 0.53
CA ASN A 83 -2.49 -5.30 1.15
C ASN A 83 -2.53 -6.69 1.80
N ARG A 84 -1.86 -7.70 1.22
CA ARG A 84 -1.75 -9.04 1.82
C ARG A 84 -1.00 -8.96 3.15
N LEU A 85 0.16 -8.28 3.17
CA LEU A 85 0.97 -8.10 4.39
C LEU A 85 0.23 -7.31 5.47
N LEU A 86 -0.49 -6.24 5.09
CA LEU A 86 -1.28 -5.46 6.05
C LEU A 86 -2.41 -6.31 6.66
N SER A 87 -3.15 -7.06 5.86
CA SER A 87 -4.22 -7.94 6.37
C SER A 87 -3.68 -8.97 7.36
N GLN A 88 -2.56 -9.64 7.04
CA GLN A 88 -1.90 -10.60 7.94
C GLN A 88 -1.41 -9.94 9.23
N SER A 89 -0.87 -8.73 9.13
CA SER A 89 -0.39 -7.98 10.30
C SER A 89 -1.54 -7.60 11.23
N ILE A 90 -2.68 -7.17 10.66
CA ILE A 90 -3.89 -6.85 11.43
C ILE A 90 -4.43 -8.09 12.13
N GLU A 91 -4.50 -9.23 11.44
CA GLU A 91 -4.95 -10.50 12.04
C GLU A 91 -4.06 -10.95 13.20
N ARG A 92 -2.74 -10.83 13.03
CA ARG A 92 -1.78 -11.10 14.11
C ARG A 92 -2.04 -10.22 15.32
N VAL A 93 -2.26 -8.91 15.12
CA VAL A 93 -2.57 -7.98 16.21
C VAL A 93 -3.89 -8.33 16.90
N PHE A 94 -4.93 -8.71 16.15
CA PHE A 94 -6.20 -9.15 16.73
C PHE A 94 -6.07 -10.43 17.56
N ALA A 95 -5.33 -11.43 17.08
CA ALA A 95 -5.11 -12.68 17.79
C ALA A 95 -4.35 -12.43 19.11
N LEU A 96 -3.35 -11.56 19.09
CA LEU A 96 -2.56 -11.22 20.29
C LEU A 96 -3.38 -10.48 21.35
N ARG A 97 -4.25 -9.55 20.95
CA ARG A 97 -5.14 -8.83 21.89
C ARG A 97 -6.18 -9.73 22.55
N GLN A 98 -6.61 -10.78 21.86
CA GLN A 98 -7.55 -11.77 22.41
C GLN A 98 -6.86 -12.73 23.39
N ASN A 99 -5.59 -13.07 23.15
CA ASN A 99 -4.86 -14.09 23.91
C ASN A 99 -4.04 -13.56 25.09
N ALA A 100 -3.80 -12.24 25.21
CA ALA A 100 -2.93 -11.69 26.26
C ALA A 100 -3.57 -10.53 27.01
N SER A 101 -3.72 -10.66 28.34
CA SER A 101 -4.01 -9.55 29.25
C SER A 101 -2.82 -8.61 29.49
N ALA A 102 -1.71 -8.77 28.76
CA ALA A 102 -0.57 -7.85 28.73
C ALA A 102 0.28 -8.17 27.50
N ALA A 103 0.23 -7.33 26.47
CA ALA A 103 1.08 -7.47 25.30
C ALA A 103 2.51 -7.04 25.65
N ASN A 104 3.48 -7.93 25.45
CA ASN A 104 4.89 -7.56 25.45
C ASN A 104 5.18 -6.73 24.17
N ASP A 105 5.87 -5.60 24.34
CA ASP A 105 6.16 -4.59 23.30
C ASP A 105 7.01 -5.13 22.11
N ASP A 106 7.50 -6.36 22.23
CA ASP A 106 8.42 -7.02 21.30
C ASP A 106 7.79 -7.31 19.92
N VAL A 107 6.49 -7.59 19.86
CA VAL A 107 5.77 -7.86 18.59
C VAL A 107 5.74 -6.62 17.69
N PHE A 108 5.66 -5.44 18.28
CA PHE A 108 5.56 -4.17 17.55
C PHE A 108 6.93 -3.59 17.15
N LYS A 109 8.02 -4.34 17.33
CA LYS A 109 9.38 -3.87 16.99
C LYS A 109 9.68 -3.92 15.49
N THR A 110 8.87 -4.61 14.68
CA THR A 110 8.99 -4.54 13.22
C THR A 110 8.22 -3.33 12.67
N SER A 111 8.85 -2.52 11.80
CA SER A 111 8.28 -1.23 11.32
C SER A 111 6.85 -1.39 10.77
N LYS A 112 6.59 -2.48 10.05
CA LYS A 112 5.30 -2.74 9.39
C LYS A 112 4.13 -2.95 10.35
N VAL A 113 4.38 -3.40 11.59
CA VAL A 113 3.36 -3.61 12.64
C VAL A 113 3.30 -2.43 13.61
N ALA A 114 4.38 -1.61 13.69
CA ALA A 114 4.44 -0.44 14.55
C ALA A 114 3.30 0.56 14.27
N ARG A 115 2.92 0.76 12.99
CA ARG A 115 1.79 1.62 12.60
C ARG A 115 0.40 1.16 13.09
N LEU A 116 0.29 -0.11 13.53
CA LEU A 116 -0.95 -0.67 14.08
C LEU A 116 -1.04 -0.48 15.60
N ARG A 117 0.04 0.01 16.24
CA ARG A 117 0.09 0.30 17.67
C ARG A 117 -0.89 1.43 18.00
N GLY A 118 -1.65 1.27 19.08
CA GLY A 118 -2.63 2.28 19.54
C GLY A 118 -3.95 2.33 18.78
N LYS A 119 -4.10 1.59 17.66
CA LYS A 119 -5.37 1.52 16.92
C LYS A 119 -6.46 0.76 17.68
N THR A 120 -7.70 1.24 17.66
CA THR A 120 -8.84 0.53 18.26
C THR A 120 -9.21 -0.72 17.45
N SER A 121 -10.02 -1.61 18.03
CA SER A 121 -10.52 -2.78 17.31
C SER A 121 -11.33 -2.41 16.06
N ASP A 122 -12.15 -1.36 16.15
CA ASP A 122 -12.96 -0.89 15.02
C ASP A 122 -12.09 -0.29 13.90
N GLU A 123 -11.06 0.48 14.26
CA GLU A 123 -10.09 1.00 13.29
C GLU A 123 -9.36 -0.15 12.58
N LEU A 124 -8.89 -1.15 13.32
CA LEU A 124 -8.23 -2.32 12.72
C LEU A 124 -9.17 -3.12 11.80
N LEU A 125 -10.44 -3.25 12.17
CA LEU A 125 -11.44 -3.91 11.33
C LEU A 125 -11.72 -3.12 10.05
N ALA A 126 -11.83 -1.79 10.15
CA ALA A 126 -12.00 -0.91 9.01
C ALA A 126 -10.77 -0.99 8.07
N MET A 127 -9.56 -0.93 8.63
CA MET A 127 -8.32 -1.11 7.87
C MET A 127 -8.27 -2.47 7.18
N LYS A 128 -8.67 -3.56 7.85
CA LYS A 128 -8.73 -4.90 7.24
C LYS A 128 -9.73 -4.95 6.08
N LYS A 129 -10.94 -4.42 6.26
CA LYS A 129 -11.97 -4.36 5.20
C LYS A 129 -11.46 -3.59 3.98
N PHE A 130 -10.84 -2.43 4.21
CA PHE A 130 -10.24 -1.64 3.14
C PHE A 130 -9.14 -2.42 2.42
N SER A 131 -8.20 -3.01 3.18
CA SER A 131 -7.09 -3.79 2.65
C SER A 131 -7.55 -4.96 1.78
N LEU A 132 -8.57 -5.71 2.23
CA LEU A 132 -9.15 -6.82 1.47
C LEU A 132 -9.89 -6.34 0.20
N SER A 133 -10.60 -5.23 0.27
CA SER A 133 -11.24 -4.62 -0.89
C SER A 133 -10.21 -4.21 -1.95
N GLN A 134 -9.12 -3.56 -1.53
CA GLN A 134 -8.03 -3.18 -2.43
C GLN A 134 -7.31 -4.40 -3.02
N LEU A 135 -7.06 -5.43 -2.19
CA LEU A 135 -6.46 -6.69 -2.65
C LEU A 135 -7.27 -7.29 -3.80
N LYS A 136 -8.59 -7.41 -3.64
CA LYS A 136 -9.48 -7.93 -4.69
C LYS A 136 -9.39 -7.12 -5.99
N ARG A 137 -9.33 -5.78 -5.89
CA ARG A 137 -9.22 -4.91 -7.06
C ARG A 137 -7.91 -5.13 -7.83
N TYR A 138 -6.79 -5.21 -7.12
CA TYR A 138 -5.49 -5.47 -7.75
C TYR A 138 -5.39 -6.88 -8.34
N GLU A 139 -5.90 -7.90 -7.63
CA GLU A 139 -5.95 -9.27 -8.16
C GLU A 139 -6.79 -9.35 -9.44
N GLN A 140 -7.92 -8.65 -9.50
CA GLN A 140 -8.75 -8.55 -10.71
C GLN A 140 -8.00 -7.87 -11.87
N ALA A 141 -7.33 -6.75 -11.61
CA ALA A 141 -6.54 -6.05 -12.63
C ALA A 141 -5.43 -6.95 -13.19
N LEU A 142 -4.73 -7.70 -12.32
CA LEU A 142 -3.71 -8.67 -12.73
C LEU A 142 -4.31 -9.83 -13.55
N GLN A 143 -5.47 -10.34 -13.14
CA GLN A 143 -6.17 -11.40 -13.88
C GLN A 143 -6.52 -10.96 -15.30
N THR A 144 -6.90 -9.70 -15.50
CA THR A 144 -7.19 -9.13 -16.82
C THR A 144 -5.93 -8.82 -17.62
N ALA A 145 -4.91 -8.22 -17.00
CA ALA A 145 -3.73 -7.71 -17.70
C ALA A 145 -2.67 -8.77 -18.00
N MET A 146 -2.44 -9.73 -17.10
CA MET A 146 -1.32 -10.68 -17.19
C MET A 146 -1.37 -11.58 -18.46
N PRO A 147 -2.53 -12.10 -18.89
CA PRO A 147 -2.61 -12.85 -20.14
C PRO A 147 -2.14 -12.04 -21.35
N ILE A 148 -2.55 -10.76 -21.42
CA ILE A 148 -2.22 -9.85 -22.52
C ILE A 148 -0.74 -9.48 -22.49
N VAL A 149 -0.18 -9.23 -21.31
CA VAL A 149 1.27 -9.02 -21.16
C VAL A 149 2.04 -10.24 -21.67
N ASN A 150 1.66 -11.44 -21.23
CA ASN A 150 2.32 -12.69 -21.63
C ASN A 150 2.21 -12.94 -23.15
N GLU A 151 1.12 -12.54 -23.80
CA GLU A 151 0.96 -12.60 -25.26
C GLU A 151 1.93 -11.65 -25.97
N ARG A 152 2.16 -10.46 -25.42
CA ARG A 152 3.00 -9.41 -26.03
C ARG A 152 4.50 -9.57 -25.78
N THR A 153 4.88 -10.27 -24.72
CA THR A 153 6.29 -10.45 -24.32
C THR A 153 6.86 -11.83 -24.67
N ARG A 154 6.09 -12.66 -25.37
CA ARG A 154 6.56 -13.89 -26.00
C ARG A 154 7.18 -13.60 -27.36
#